data_AF-A0A933K1E3-F1
#
_entry.id   AF-A0A933K1E3-F1
#
_cell.length_a   1.000
_cell.length_b   1.000
_cell.length_c   1.000
_cell.angle_alpha   90.00
_cell.angle_beta   90.00
_cell.angle_gamma   90.00
#
_symmetry.space_group_name_H-M   'P 1'
#
loop_
_entity.id
_entity.type
_entity.pdbx_description
1 polymer ?
#
loop_
_entity_poly.entity_id
_entity_poly.type
_entity_poly.pdbx_seq_one_letter_code
_entity_poly.pdbx_strand_id
1 'polypeptide(L)'
;MPTRILEIDILSPLPEIHPFRADEALLVILKAGPAPVGKLFAPPARASLVALDLPRHLPGAVSPARLRQAQDTLSVPATLPRQMSFGQICETFRAERELRRLPSENILASIVICYRESREYLIRCLESTLHQTHENVELILVDNSAPGDTIFDLAGQFSCRYIKQIRPGLSRCRNAALGEAKGEIVAFTEDDTELDPSWVQALLTEFTDPTVGAVTGPVLPRELETRGQEWFEELGWNGPPWLQRMVFEPRHLTIGLSPGVASNMAFRRTLLSRIEGFDPLLGPGTPAGGGEDTDALLRVLQAGAKVVFTPEAIVRKRHPADFEEAQNRAIQIASSRTALLAAMLHRERTRLRPALCHLLKQLCGQTVSPPAEDLGLPRSSLPVVMQMLASLYGPLAYVQSLWAARASDAWEEDDAT
;
A
#
# COMPACT_ATOMS: atom_id res chain seq x y z
N MET A 1 19.41 13.29 -3.95
CA MET A 1 19.13 14.73 -3.92
C MET A 1 17.93 14.89 -3.00
N PRO A 2 17.80 15.94 -2.19
CA PRO A 2 16.54 16.14 -1.49
C PRO A 2 15.45 16.46 -2.52
N THR A 3 14.31 15.81 -2.44
CA THR A 3 13.12 16.05 -3.26
C THR A 3 12.00 16.56 -2.37
N ARG A 4 11.58 17.80 -2.59
CA ARG A 4 10.43 18.38 -1.91
C ARG A 4 9.14 17.86 -2.51
N ILE A 5 8.26 17.30 -1.68
CA ILE A 5 6.94 16.85 -2.08
C ILE A 5 5.93 17.96 -1.80
N LEU A 6 5.13 18.33 -2.81
CA LEU A 6 4.01 19.26 -2.68
C LEU A 6 2.72 18.58 -3.14
N GLU A 7 1.67 18.65 -2.34
CA GLU A 7 0.33 18.23 -2.75
C GLU A 7 -0.50 19.46 -3.09
N ILE A 8 -1.10 19.46 -4.28
CA ILE A 8 -1.86 20.61 -4.78
C ILE A 8 -3.24 20.13 -5.21
N ASP A 9 -4.26 20.63 -4.51
CA ASP A 9 -5.64 20.46 -4.92
C ASP A 9 -5.98 21.43 -6.05
N ILE A 10 -6.16 20.91 -7.26
CA ILE A 10 -6.49 21.70 -8.46
C ILE A 10 -7.90 22.30 -8.41
N LEU A 11 -8.72 21.92 -7.41
CA LEU A 11 -10.04 22.49 -7.18
C LEU A 11 -10.03 23.66 -6.18
N SER A 12 -8.89 23.91 -5.55
CA SER A 12 -8.69 24.96 -4.54
C SER A 12 -7.76 26.06 -5.09
N PRO A 13 -7.73 27.26 -4.49
CA PRO A 13 -6.73 28.28 -4.84
C PRO A 13 -5.32 27.73 -4.72
N LEU A 14 -4.47 28.03 -5.71
CA LEU A 14 -3.09 27.54 -5.73
C LEU A 14 -2.29 28.15 -4.56
N PRO A 15 -1.47 27.35 -3.86
CA PRO A 15 -0.67 27.85 -2.77
C PRO A 15 0.48 28.73 -3.28
N GLU A 16 0.91 29.69 -2.46
CA GLU A 16 2.21 30.34 -2.67
C GLU A 16 3.33 29.35 -2.40
N ILE A 17 4.29 29.26 -3.32
CA ILE A 17 5.42 28.33 -3.19
C ILE A 17 6.67 29.13 -2.80
N HIS A 18 7.20 28.84 -1.62
CA HIS A 18 8.43 29.46 -1.11
C HIS A 18 9.69 28.96 -1.83
N PRO A 19 10.80 29.73 -1.79
CA PRO A 19 12.03 29.44 -2.52
C PRO A 19 12.62 28.06 -2.21
N PHE A 20 13.18 27.41 -3.23
CA PHE A 20 13.84 26.10 -3.14
C PHE A 20 15.35 26.27 -2.91
N ARG A 21 15.98 25.26 -2.30
CA ARG A 21 17.45 25.16 -2.33
C ARG A 21 17.92 24.81 -3.75
N ALA A 22 19.14 25.23 -4.10
CA ALA A 22 19.67 25.02 -5.45
C ALA A 22 19.86 23.54 -5.83
N ASP A 23 19.96 22.66 -4.83
CA ASP A 23 20.18 21.21 -4.95
C ASP A 23 18.89 20.38 -4.75
N GLU A 24 17.75 21.05 -4.54
CA GLU A 24 16.47 20.43 -4.21
C GLU A 24 15.60 20.20 -5.46
N ALA A 25 15.16 18.97 -5.67
CA ALA A 25 14.17 18.64 -6.68
C ALA A 25 12.75 18.92 -6.17
N LEU A 26 11.78 19.00 -7.08
CA LEU A 26 10.38 19.20 -6.76
C LEU A 26 9.54 18.05 -7.34
N LEU A 27 8.74 17.42 -6.48
CA LEU A 27 7.67 16.51 -6.86
C LEU A 27 6.33 17.12 -6.45
N VAL A 28 5.49 17.46 -7.42
CA VAL A 28 4.11 17.89 -7.18
C VAL A 28 3.19 16.72 -7.43
N ILE A 29 2.32 16.41 -6.47
CA ILE A 29 1.20 15.49 -6.61
C ILE A 29 -0.05 16.34 -6.77
N LEU A 30 -0.72 16.19 -7.91
CA LEU A 30 -1.97 16.89 -8.19
C LEU A 30 -3.12 16.07 -7.65
N LYS A 31 -3.99 16.71 -6.86
CA LYS A 31 -5.22 16.13 -6.34
C LYS A 31 -6.42 16.93 -6.81
N ALA A 32 -7.58 16.31 -6.85
CA ALA A 32 -8.88 16.95 -6.98
C ALA A 32 -9.72 16.55 -5.76
N GLY A 33 -9.69 17.38 -4.72
CA GLY A 33 -10.07 16.97 -3.36
C GLY A 33 -9.16 15.83 -2.87
N PRO A 34 -9.71 14.67 -2.44
CA PRO A 34 -8.88 13.54 -1.98
C PRO A 34 -8.22 12.75 -3.12
N ALA A 35 -8.76 12.83 -4.33
CA ALA A 35 -8.33 11.95 -5.43
C ALA A 35 -7.06 12.46 -6.11
N PRO A 36 -6.00 11.65 -6.25
CA PRO A 36 -4.85 12.05 -7.03
C PRO A 36 -5.18 11.94 -8.52
N VAL A 37 -4.84 12.99 -9.27
CA VAL A 37 -5.20 13.17 -10.69
C VAL A 37 -3.99 13.31 -11.60
N GLY A 38 -2.82 13.56 -11.05
CA GLY A 38 -1.61 13.80 -11.81
C GLY A 38 -0.41 14.07 -10.94
N LYS A 39 0.70 14.37 -11.59
CA LYS A 39 1.97 14.66 -10.94
C LYS A 39 2.91 15.43 -11.85
N LEU A 40 3.87 16.12 -11.26
CA LEU A 40 4.93 16.84 -11.95
C LEU A 40 6.24 16.65 -11.19
N PHE A 41 7.25 16.12 -11.87
CA PHE A 41 8.61 16.09 -11.34
C PHE A 41 9.47 17.14 -12.04
N ALA A 42 10.19 17.94 -11.25
CA ALA A 42 11.16 18.91 -11.72
C ALA A 42 12.51 18.65 -11.03
N PRO A 43 13.59 18.36 -11.78
CA PRO A 43 14.91 18.17 -11.19
C PRO A 43 15.44 19.49 -10.61
N PRO A 44 16.51 19.47 -9.78
CA PRO A 44 16.99 20.66 -9.06
C PRO A 44 17.24 21.88 -9.96
N ALA A 45 17.83 21.66 -11.14
CA ALA A 45 18.11 22.71 -12.11
C ALA A 45 16.85 23.45 -12.64
N ARG A 46 15.65 22.90 -12.44
CA ARG A 46 14.37 23.46 -12.92
C ARG A 46 13.34 23.67 -11.82
N ALA A 47 13.56 23.17 -10.60
CA ALA A 47 12.58 23.20 -9.52
C ALA A 47 12.06 24.62 -9.23
N SER A 48 12.97 25.58 -9.04
CA SER A 48 12.60 26.98 -8.78
C SER A 48 11.83 27.63 -9.93
N LEU A 49 12.21 27.35 -11.18
CA LEU A 49 11.53 27.89 -12.36
C LEU A 49 10.10 27.32 -12.47
N VAL A 50 9.97 26.00 -12.29
CA VAL A 50 8.67 25.31 -12.35
C VAL A 50 7.76 25.78 -11.23
N ALA A 51 8.29 26.04 -10.04
CA ALA A 51 7.49 26.56 -8.93
C ALA A 51 7.00 27.99 -9.17
N LEU A 52 7.82 28.87 -9.76
CA LEU A 52 7.45 30.25 -10.06
C LEU A 52 6.35 30.37 -11.13
N ASP A 53 6.30 29.42 -12.08
CA ASP A 53 5.32 29.40 -13.18
C ASP A 53 4.45 28.14 -13.14
N LEU A 54 4.18 27.64 -11.93
CA LEU A 54 3.47 26.37 -11.72
C LEU A 54 2.14 26.29 -12.50
N PRO A 55 1.29 27.34 -12.55
CA PRO A 55 0.01 27.27 -13.27
C PRO A 55 0.15 26.85 -14.74
N ARG A 56 1.25 27.20 -15.42
CA ARG A 56 1.49 26.80 -16.82
C ARG A 56 1.83 25.32 -16.97
N HIS A 57 2.36 24.69 -15.93
CA HIS A 57 2.75 23.29 -15.93
C HIS A 57 1.64 22.33 -15.51
N LEU A 58 0.66 22.79 -14.70
CA LEU A 58 -0.41 21.96 -14.15
C LEU A 58 -1.21 21.18 -15.21
N PRO A 59 -1.64 21.75 -16.34
CA PRO A 59 -2.47 21.02 -17.30
C PRO A 59 -1.74 19.80 -17.90
N GLY A 60 -0.43 19.93 -18.15
CA GLY A 60 0.40 18.85 -18.70
C GLY A 60 0.79 17.79 -17.66
N ALA A 61 0.61 18.09 -16.38
CA ALA A 61 0.91 17.19 -15.27
C ALA A 61 -0.28 16.27 -14.90
N VAL A 62 -1.48 16.54 -15.42
CA VAL A 62 -2.64 15.67 -15.23
C VAL A 62 -2.46 14.37 -16.02
N SER A 63 -2.71 13.24 -15.37
CA SER A 63 -2.57 11.93 -16.00
C SER A 63 -3.63 11.76 -17.08
N PRO A 64 -3.25 11.51 -18.36
CA PRO A 64 -4.21 11.28 -19.42
C PRO A 64 -5.10 10.06 -19.16
N ALA A 65 -4.57 9.03 -18.52
CA ALA A 65 -5.33 7.84 -18.16
C ALA A 65 -6.37 8.14 -17.07
N ARG A 66 -5.99 8.93 -16.06
CA ARG A 66 -6.91 9.30 -14.97
C ARG A 66 -8.00 10.26 -15.44
N LEU A 67 -7.67 11.18 -16.34
CA LEU A 67 -8.65 12.05 -16.99
C LEU A 67 -9.67 11.24 -17.81
N ARG A 68 -9.20 10.27 -18.62
CA ARG A 68 -10.11 9.36 -19.35
C ARG A 68 -11.05 8.61 -18.41
N GLN A 69 -10.52 8.05 -17.32
CA GLN A 69 -11.34 7.35 -16.32
C GLN A 69 -12.41 8.24 -15.66
N ALA A 70 -12.10 9.52 -15.43
CA ALA A 70 -13.09 10.47 -14.93
C ALA A 70 -14.22 10.71 -15.94
N GLN A 71 -13.88 10.87 -17.22
CA GLN A 71 -14.86 11.09 -18.29
C GLN A 71 -15.75 9.87 -18.53
N ASP A 72 -15.16 8.66 -18.49
CA ASP A 72 -15.89 7.40 -18.60
C ASP A 72 -16.92 7.26 -17.45
N THR A 73 -16.52 7.65 -16.23
CA THR A 73 -17.40 7.68 -15.06
C THR A 73 -18.60 8.62 -15.26
N LEU A 74 -18.39 9.75 -15.95
CA LEU A 74 -19.41 10.74 -16.26
C LEU A 74 -20.24 10.42 -17.51
N SER A 75 -19.99 9.30 -18.19
CA SER A 75 -20.64 8.94 -19.47
C SER A 75 -20.51 10.02 -20.56
N VAL A 76 -19.43 10.81 -20.54
CA VAL A 76 -19.15 11.82 -21.58
C VAL A 76 -18.61 11.11 -22.83
N PRO A 77 -19.13 11.38 -24.05
CA PRO A 77 -18.67 10.70 -25.26
C PRO A 77 -17.16 10.81 -25.48
N ALA A 78 -16.52 9.70 -25.89
CA ALA A 78 -15.07 9.53 -26.09
C ALA A 78 -14.42 10.45 -27.15
N THR A 79 -15.17 11.35 -27.78
CA THR A 79 -14.60 12.38 -28.66
C THR A 79 -13.92 13.45 -27.83
N LEU A 80 -12.70 13.15 -27.39
CA LEU A 80 -11.78 14.11 -26.75
C LEU A 80 -11.64 15.35 -27.66
N PRO A 81 -11.88 16.57 -27.16
CA PRO A 81 -11.23 17.72 -27.75
C PRO A 81 -9.72 17.46 -27.68
N ARG A 82 -8.98 17.67 -28.79
CA ARG A 82 -7.52 17.44 -28.83
C ARG A 82 -6.76 18.23 -27.76
N GLN A 83 -7.35 19.30 -27.21
CA GLN A 83 -6.85 20.09 -26.10
C GLN A 83 -8.02 20.50 -25.19
N MET A 84 -7.94 20.17 -23.90
CA MET A 84 -8.81 20.73 -22.86
C MET A 84 -8.12 21.90 -22.18
N SER A 85 -8.88 22.94 -21.84
CA SER A 85 -8.39 23.99 -20.95
C SER A 85 -8.27 23.46 -19.52
N PHE A 86 -7.42 24.11 -18.70
CA PHE A 86 -7.29 23.73 -17.28
C PHE A 86 -8.64 23.80 -16.53
N GLY A 87 -9.46 24.81 -16.85
CA GLY A 87 -10.81 24.95 -16.27
C GLY A 87 -11.72 23.75 -16.58
N GLN A 88 -11.71 23.26 -17.83
CA GLN A 88 -12.47 22.06 -18.23
C GLN A 88 -11.99 20.80 -17.49
N ILE A 89 -10.68 20.69 -17.25
CA ILE A 89 -10.11 19.59 -16.46
C ILE A 89 -10.63 19.65 -15.01
N CYS A 90 -10.56 20.82 -14.38
CA CYS A 90 -11.08 21.01 -13.02
C CYS A 90 -12.59 20.73 -12.92
N GLU A 91 -13.38 21.16 -13.90
CA GLU A 91 -14.82 20.87 -13.96
C GLU A 91 -15.10 19.37 -14.09
N THR A 92 -14.32 18.65 -14.91
CA THR A 92 -14.46 17.20 -15.07
C THR A 92 -14.25 16.48 -13.74
N PHE A 93 -13.17 16.77 -13.02
CA PHE A 93 -12.91 16.13 -11.73
C PHE A 93 -13.87 16.59 -10.63
N ARG A 94 -14.36 17.83 -10.67
CA ARG A 94 -15.42 18.30 -9.76
C ARG A 94 -16.69 17.48 -9.95
N ALA A 95 -17.12 17.28 -11.21
CA ALA A 95 -18.29 16.49 -11.53
C ALA A 95 -18.13 15.01 -11.13
N GLU A 96 -16.97 14.40 -11.41
CA GLU A 96 -16.70 13.01 -11.00
C GLU A 96 -16.77 12.86 -9.47
N ARG A 97 -16.19 13.81 -8.73
CA ARG A 97 -16.19 13.79 -7.26
C ARG A 97 -17.61 13.84 -6.70
N GLU A 98 -18.48 14.70 -7.23
CA GLU A 98 -19.87 14.76 -6.77
C GLU A 98 -20.63 13.46 -7.08
N LEU A 99 -20.35 12.81 -8.21
CA LEU A 99 -20.97 11.54 -8.57
C LEU A 99 -20.49 10.37 -7.68
N ARG A 100 -19.23 10.40 -7.24
CA ARG A 100 -18.64 9.36 -6.36
C ARG A 100 -18.92 9.55 -4.88
N ARG A 101 -19.53 10.66 -4.46
CA ARG A 101 -20.03 10.83 -3.08
C ARG A 101 -21.21 9.90 -2.85
N LEU A 102 -20.92 8.66 -2.46
CA LEU A 102 -21.91 7.71 -2.01
C LEU A 102 -21.96 7.73 -0.48
N PRO A 103 -23.16 7.71 0.13
CA PRO A 103 -23.29 7.63 1.58
C PRO A 103 -22.86 6.24 2.06
N SER A 104 -21.65 6.15 2.64
CA SER A 104 -21.20 5.01 3.46
C SER A 104 -21.33 5.28 4.96
N GLU A 105 -22.13 6.29 5.32
CA GLU A 105 -22.10 7.01 6.61
C GLU A 105 -22.34 6.12 7.84
N ASN A 106 -22.82 4.88 7.67
CA ASN A 106 -23.12 3.99 8.79
C ASN A 106 -22.32 2.68 8.84
N ILE A 107 -21.36 2.46 7.93
CA ILE A 107 -20.53 1.25 7.98
C ILE A 107 -19.47 1.42 9.07
N LEU A 108 -19.43 0.50 10.04
CA LEU A 108 -18.34 0.47 11.02
C LEU A 108 -17.08 -0.12 10.36
N ALA A 109 -15.98 0.62 10.41
CA ALA A 109 -14.67 0.16 9.95
C ALA A 109 -13.71 -0.04 11.14
N SER A 110 -13.04 -1.19 11.20
CA SER A 110 -11.97 -1.45 12.17
C SER A 110 -10.63 -1.09 11.54
N ILE A 111 -9.94 -0.08 12.07
CA ILE A 111 -8.57 0.25 11.69
C ILE A 111 -7.62 -0.58 12.57
N VAL A 112 -6.75 -1.36 11.95
CA VAL A 112 -5.80 -2.24 12.62
C VAL A 112 -4.38 -1.74 12.40
N ILE A 113 -3.69 -1.44 13.50
CA ILE A 113 -2.28 -1.07 13.52
C ILE A 113 -1.53 -2.11 14.34
N CYS A 114 -0.53 -2.74 13.72
CA CYS A 114 0.35 -3.71 14.39
C CYS A 114 1.68 -3.02 14.68
N TYR A 115 2.01 -2.86 15.94
CA TYR A 115 3.22 -2.22 16.42
C TYR A 115 4.34 -3.23 16.68
N ARG A 116 5.57 -2.86 16.32
CA ARG A 116 6.75 -3.64 16.69
C ARG A 116 7.81 -2.85 17.44
N GLU A 117 8.27 -1.72 16.90
CA GLU A 117 9.53 -1.09 17.38
C GLU A 117 9.48 0.44 17.51
N SER A 118 9.03 1.21 16.50
CA SER A 118 9.17 2.68 16.55
C SER A 118 7.97 3.40 17.19
N ARG A 119 8.07 3.71 18.49
CA ARG A 119 7.01 4.40 19.23
C ARG A 119 6.71 5.80 18.68
N GLU A 120 7.73 6.54 18.22
CA GLU A 120 7.53 7.86 17.62
C GLU A 120 6.66 7.78 16.36
N TYR A 121 6.94 6.80 15.49
CA TYR A 121 6.16 6.63 14.27
C TYR A 121 4.75 6.16 14.56
N LEU A 122 4.59 5.27 15.54
CA LEU A 122 3.27 4.83 15.98
C LEU A 122 2.40 6.02 16.43
N ILE A 123 2.95 6.96 17.21
CA ILE A 123 2.18 8.14 17.66
C ILE A 123 1.69 8.95 16.46
N ARG A 124 2.54 9.19 15.46
CA ARG A 124 2.14 9.91 14.24
C ARG A 124 1.07 9.15 13.45
N CYS A 125 1.20 7.82 13.37
CA CYS A 125 0.20 6.96 12.75
C CYS A 125 -1.15 7.09 13.47
N LEU A 126 -1.16 6.96 14.79
CA LEU A 126 -2.35 7.11 15.63
C LEU A 126 -2.97 8.52 15.51
N GLU A 127 -2.16 9.58 15.50
CA GLU A 127 -2.63 10.96 15.28
C GLU A 127 -3.33 11.12 13.93
N SER A 128 -2.84 10.47 12.86
CA SER A 128 -3.50 10.52 11.55
C SER A 128 -4.86 9.83 11.52
N THR A 129 -5.12 8.86 12.42
CA THR A 129 -6.44 8.22 12.56
C THR A 129 -7.50 9.16 13.13
N LEU A 130 -7.11 10.17 13.92
CA LEU A 130 -8.03 11.14 14.54
C LEU A 130 -8.64 12.12 13.52
N HIS A 131 -8.02 12.23 12.34
CA HIS A 131 -8.41 13.18 11.30
C HIS A 131 -9.21 12.52 10.16
N GLN A 132 -9.67 11.28 10.35
CA GLN A 132 -10.48 10.60 9.35
C GLN A 132 -11.83 11.30 9.15
N THR A 133 -12.25 11.48 7.90
CA THR A 133 -13.53 12.09 7.55
C THR A 133 -14.72 11.16 7.78
N HIS A 134 -14.46 9.84 7.90
CA HIS A 134 -15.47 8.86 8.26
C HIS A 134 -15.39 8.62 9.78
N GLU A 135 -16.45 8.98 10.50
CA GLU A 135 -16.45 8.99 11.97
C GLU A 135 -16.71 7.61 12.60
N ASN A 136 -17.42 6.72 11.91
CA ASN A 136 -17.79 5.41 12.45
C ASN A 136 -16.64 4.40 12.31
N VAL A 137 -15.58 4.63 13.09
CA VAL A 137 -14.38 3.79 13.14
C VAL A 137 -14.14 3.26 14.56
N GLU A 138 -13.59 2.06 14.64
CA GLU A 138 -12.92 1.59 15.85
C GLU A 138 -11.44 1.36 15.55
N LEU A 139 -10.59 1.58 16.54
CA LEU A 139 -9.14 1.43 16.41
C LEU A 139 -8.66 0.23 17.22
N ILE A 140 -7.91 -0.67 16.59
CA ILE A 140 -7.32 -1.87 17.20
C ILE A 140 -5.82 -1.75 17.09
N LEU A 141 -5.16 -1.70 18.25
CA LEU A 141 -3.73 -1.58 18.40
C LEU A 141 -3.16 -2.91 18.91
N VAL A 142 -2.38 -3.57 18.05
CA VAL A 142 -1.76 -4.86 18.38
C VAL A 142 -0.28 -4.63 18.70
N ASP A 143 0.11 -4.93 19.92
CA ASP A 143 1.47 -4.80 20.42
C ASP A 143 2.23 -6.12 20.24
N ASN A 144 3.17 -6.14 19.30
CA ASN A 144 4.11 -7.25 19.04
C ASN A 144 5.54 -6.88 19.40
N SER A 145 5.72 -5.90 20.29
CA SER A 145 7.03 -5.51 20.80
C SER A 145 7.62 -6.59 21.72
N ALA A 146 8.94 -6.54 21.88
CA ALA A 146 9.69 -7.49 22.71
C ALA A 146 9.19 -7.49 24.17
N PRO A 147 9.37 -8.60 24.91
CA PRO A 147 9.01 -8.65 26.34
C PRO A 147 9.67 -7.51 27.14
N GLY A 148 8.88 -6.81 27.95
CA GLY A 148 9.34 -5.66 28.73
C GLY A 148 9.19 -4.31 28.04
N ASP A 149 8.94 -4.30 26.72
CA ASP A 149 8.46 -3.14 25.99
C ASP A 149 6.94 -3.19 25.86
N THR A 150 6.30 -2.03 25.94
CA THR A 150 4.84 -1.92 25.79
C THR A 150 4.39 -0.54 25.38
N ILE A 151 3.30 -0.54 24.62
CA ILE A 151 2.56 0.66 24.19
C ILE A 151 1.16 0.70 24.79
N PHE A 152 0.92 -0.03 25.89
CA PHE A 152 -0.40 -0.10 26.53
C PHE A 152 -0.94 1.29 26.91
N ASP A 153 -0.08 2.21 27.30
CA ASP A 153 -0.46 3.57 27.65
C ASP A 153 -1.05 4.36 26.46
N LEU A 154 -0.58 4.09 25.23
CA LEU A 154 -1.13 4.69 24.01
C LEU A 154 -2.56 4.23 23.74
N ALA A 155 -2.94 3.03 24.16
CA ALA A 155 -4.30 2.54 23.96
C ALA A 155 -5.34 3.40 24.69
N GLY A 156 -5.02 3.84 25.91
CA GLY A 156 -5.87 4.78 26.65
C GLY A 156 -5.89 6.18 26.01
N GLN A 157 -4.72 6.68 25.60
CA GLN A 157 -4.57 8.01 24.99
C GLN A 157 -5.39 8.15 23.69
N PHE A 158 -5.39 7.13 22.85
CA PHE A 158 -6.05 7.14 21.54
C PHE A 158 -7.36 6.35 21.52
N SER A 159 -7.88 5.94 22.68
CA SER A 159 -9.13 5.15 22.80
C SER A 159 -9.15 3.90 21.91
N CYS A 160 -8.03 3.16 21.90
CA CYS A 160 -7.87 1.94 21.10
C CYS A 160 -8.28 0.70 21.89
N ARG A 161 -8.75 -0.34 21.19
CA ARG A 161 -8.71 -1.71 21.68
C ARG A 161 -7.26 -2.22 21.62
N TYR A 162 -6.68 -2.55 22.77
CA TYR A 162 -5.33 -3.07 22.87
C TYR A 162 -5.29 -4.60 22.85
N ILE A 163 -4.35 -5.17 22.10
CA ILE A 163 -4.07 -6.62 22.06
C ILE A 163 -2.56 -6.81 22.20
N LYS A 164 -2.09 -7.53 23.23
CA LYS A 164 -0.69 -8.00 23.27
C LYS A 164 -0.57 -9.28 22.47
N GLN A 165 0.25 -9.28 21.42
CA GLN A 165 0.62 -10.47 20.66
C GLN A 165 2.04 -10.89 21.05
N ILE A 166 2.15 -11.95 21.85
CA ILE A 166 3.43 -12.41 22.40
C ILE A 166 4.30 -13.07 21.32
N ARG A 167 3.68 -13.80 20.38
CA ARG A 167 4.44 -14.47 19.31
C ARG A 167 4.79 -13.48 18.20
N PRO A 168 6.07 -13.37 17.81
CA PRO A 168 6.44 -12.55 16.67
C PRO A 168 5.70 -12.97 15.40
N GLY A 169 5.26 -11.98 14.63
CA GLY A 169 4.68 -12.22 13.31
C GLY A 169 3.53 -11.28 12.99
N LEU A 170 3.69 -10.48 11.94
CA LEU A 170 2.66 -9.52 11.49
C LEU A 170 1.33 -10.21 11.16
N SER A 171 1.37 -11.37 10.49
CA SER A 171 0.17 -12.17 10.22
C SER A 171 -0.56 -12.60 11.49
N ARG A 172 0.18 -12.98 12.55
CA ARG A 172 -0.42 -13.33 13.85
C ARG A 172 -1.08 -12.13 14.49
N CYS A 173 -0.47 -10.95 14.39
CA CYS A 173 -1.04 -9.71 14.89
C CYS A 173 -2.34 -9.36 14.16
N ARG A 174 -2.32 -9.40 12.82
CA ARG A 174 -3.49 -9.14 11.98
C ARG A 174 -4.62 -10.14 12.25
N ASN A 175 -4.30 -11.42 12.45
CA ASN A 175 -5.29 -12.44 12.78
C ASN A 175 -5.89 -12.25 14.18
N ALA A 176 -5.08 -11.86 15.17
CA ALA A 176 -5.58 -11.53 16.50
C ALA A 176 -6.54 -10.33 16.45
N ALA A 177 -6.17 -9.27 15.72
CA ALA A 177 -7.06 -8.15 15.48
C ALA A 177 -8.34 -8.54 14.74
N LEU A 178 -8.25 -9.41 13.72
CA LEU A 178 -9.41 -9.89 12.98
C LEU A 178 -10.42 -10.61 13.89
N GLY A 179 -9.95 -11.38 14.87
CA GLY A 179 -10.81 -12.06 15.85
C GLY A 179 -11.55 -11.09 16.77
N GLU A 180 -10.99 -9.91 17.01
CA GLU A 180 -11.55 -8.88 17.89
C GLU A 180 -12.32 -7.77 17.17
N ALA A 181 -12.16 -7.66 15.85
CA ALA A 181 -12.77 -6.65 15.01
C ALA A 181 -14.30 -6.80 14.94
N LYS A 182 -15.01 -5.70 15.19
CA LYS A 182 -16.47 -5.59 15.12
C LYS A 182 -16.95 -4.95 13.82
N GLY A 183 -16.09 -4.18 13.16
CA GLY A 183 -16.36 -3.54 11.87
C GLY A 183 -16.78 -4.54 10.80
N GLU A 184 -17.62 -4.08 9.90
CA GLU A 184 -17.97 -4.84 8.69
C GLU A 184 -16.78 -4.93 7.74
N ILE A 185 -15.98 -3.87 7.72
CA ILE A 185 -14.73 -3.74 6.99
C ILE A 185 -13.58 -3.65 8.00
N VAL A 186 -12.51 -4.41 7.75
CA VAL A 186 -11.27 -4.35 8.53
C VAL A 186 -10.18 -3.79 7.63
N ALA A 187 -9.64 -2.64 7.99
CA ALA A 187 -8.58 -1.94 7.29
C ALA A 187 -7.26 -2.11 8.06
N PHE A 188 -6.22 -2.55 7.36
CA PHE A 188 -4.89 -2.79 7.92
C PHE A 188 -3.92 -1.74 7.41
N THR A 189 -3.15 -1.20 8.34
CA THR A 189 -2.03 -0.30 8.04
C THR A 189 -0.83 -0.63 8.93
N GLU A 190 0.30 0.02 8.70
CA GLU A 190 1.55 -0.19 9.44
C GLU A 190 1.80 0.96 10.42
N ASP A 191 2.56 0.68 11.49
CA ASP A 191 2.86 1.62 12.58
C ASP A 191 3.73 2.81 12.15
N ASP A 192 4.27 2.81 10.94
CA ASP A 192 5.08 3.87 10.33
C ASP A 192 4.40 4.59 9.16
N THR A 193 3.07 4.55 9.13
CA THR A 193 2.24 5.20 8.12
C THR A 193 1.51 6.44 8.65
N GLU A 194 1.19 7.35 7.75
CA GLU A 194 0.30 8.48 7.97
C GLU A 194 -0.88 8.38 7.00
N LEU A 195 -2.08 8.27 7.54
CA LEU A 195 -3.30 8.06 6.76
C LEU A 195 -3.80 9.39 6.22
N ASP A 196 -4.16 9.45 4.93
CA ASP A 196 -4.89 10.61 4.41
C ASP A 196 -6.25 10.74 5.14
N PRO A 197 -6.73 11.96 5.44
CA PRO A 197 -8.03 12.16 6.10
C PRO A 197 -9.20 11.43 5.43
N SER A 198 -9.12 11.22 4.12
CA SER A 198 -10.17 10.54 3.35
C SER A 198 -9.96 9.02 3.22
N TRP A 199 -8.92 8.45 3.84
CA TRP A 199 -8.48 7.07 3.61
C TRP A 199 -9.58 6.04 3.88
N VAL A 200 -10.21 6.07 5.07
CA VAL A 200 -11.31 5.13 5.39
C VAL A 200 -12.48 5.31 4.42
N GLN A 201 -12.88 6.56 4.15
CA GLN A 201 -13.99 6.86 3.25
C GLN A 201 -13.74 6.33 1.83
N ALA A 202 -12.52 6.50 1.32
CA ALA A 202 -12.12 5.99 0.01
C ALA A 202 -12.19 4.46 -0.06
N LEU A 203 -11.72 3.76 0.99
CA LEU A 203 -11.82 2.30 1.08
C LEU A 203 -13.29 1.84 1.10
N LEU A 204 -14.12 2.47 1.95
CA LEU A 204 -15.54 2.10 2.11
C LEU A 204 -16.37 2.33 0.85
N THR A 205 -16.05 3.35 0.07
CA THR A 205 -16.75 3.67 -1.19
C THR A 205 -16.73 2.48 -2.15
N GLU A 206 -15.61 1.74 -2.22
CA GLU A 206 -15.47 0.57 -3.08
C GLU A 206 -16.22 -0.67 -2.56
N PHE A 207 -16.47 -0.75 -1.25
CA PHE A 207 -17.29 -1.80 -0.65
C PHE A 207 -18.80 -1.57 -0.82
N THR A 208 -19.23 -0.51 -1.50
CA THR A 208 -20.63 -0.39 -1.94
C THR A 208 -20.99 -1.44 -2.99
N ASP A 209 -20.02 -1.94 -3.77
CA ASP A 209 -20.18 -3.13 -4.61
C ASP A 209 -20.08 -4.40 -3.74
N PRO A 210 -21.17 -5.19 -3.59
CA PRO A 210 -21.18 -6.41 -2.77
C PRO A 210 -20.21 -7.49 -3.28
N THR A 211 -19.76 -7.40 -4.54
CA THR A 211 -18.80 -8.35 -5.14
C THR A 211 -17.34 -8.02 -4.80
N VAL A 212 -17.06 -6.84 -4.24
CA VAL A 212 -15.72 -6.44 -3.78
C VAL A 212 -15.42 -7.08 -2.44
N GLY A 213 -14.35 -7.88 -2.39
CA GLY A 213 -13.91 -8.58 -1.20
C GLY A 213 -12.76 -7.88 -0.47
N ALA A 214 -11.92 -7.17 -1.23
CA ALA A 214 -10.82 -6.37 -0.68
C ALA A 214 -10.60 -5.10 -1.50
N VAL A 215 -10.08 -4.08 -0.84
CA VAL A 215 -9.71 -2.80 -1.43
C VAL A 215 -8.28 -2.47 -1.01
N THR A 216 -7.49 -1.96 -1.92
CA THR A 216 -6.11 -1.52 -1.69
C THR A 216 -5.93 -0.11 -2.20
N GLY A 217 -4.86 0.56 -1.77
CA GLY A 217 -4.56 1.91 -2.21
C GLY A 217 -3.07 2.18 -2.33
N PRO A 218 -2.70 3.38 -2.78
CA PRO A 218 -1.31 3.76 -2.95
C PRO A 218 -0.57 3.99 -1.62
N VAL A 219 0.71 3.63 -1.63
CA VAL A 219 1.66 3.96 -0.56
C VAL A 219 2.60 5.00 -1.11
N LEU A 220 2.47 6.25 -0.66
CA LEU A 220 3.28 7.35 -1.14
C LEU A 220 4.45 7.62 -0.18
N PRO A 221 5.60 8.12 -0.68
CA PRO A 221 6.68 8.51 0.20
C PRO A 221 6.22 9.69 1.07
N ARG A 222 6.40 9.58 2.39
CA ARG A 222 6.23 10.72 3.29
C ARG A 222 7.28 11.81 3.01
N GLU A 223 8.50 11.38 2.72
CA GLU A 223 9.67 12.23 2.55
C GLU A 223 10.65 11.59 1.55
N LEU A 224 11.39 12.43 0.84
CA LEU A 224 12.43 12.04 -0.13
C LEU A 224 13.67 12.93 0.07
N GLU A 225 14.15 13.03 1.30
CA GLU A 225 15.24 13.93 1.68
C GLU A 225 16.63 13.31 1.42
N THR A 226 16.72 11.99 1.42
CA THR A 226 17.98 11.26 1.26
C THR A 226 18.06 10.47 -0.04
N ARG A 227 19.29 10.09 -0.44
CA ARG A 227 19.49 9.23 -1.62
C ARG A 227 18.91 7.82 -1.43
N GLY A 228 18.88 7.30 -0.20
CA GLY A 228 18.26 5.99 0.09
C GLY A 228 16.76 6.01 -0.19
N GLN A 229 16.10 7.09 0.23
CA GLN A 229 14.66 7.28 0.05
C GLN A 229 14.26 7.44 -1.42
N GLU A 230 14.99 8.27 -2.15
CA GLU A 230 14.83 8.41 -3.61
C GLU A 230 15.07 7.07 -4.32
N TRP A 231 16.16 6.39 -4.00
CA TRP A 231 16.49 5.13 -4.65
C TRP A 231 15.41 4.07 -4.41
N PHE A 232 14.88 3.98 -3.19
CA PHE A 232 13.78 3.08 -2.88
C PHE A 232 12.51 3.41 -3.66
N GLU A 233 12.19 4.70 -3.81
CA GLU A 233 11.07 5.19 -4.62
C GLU A 233 11.25 4.85 -6.11
N GLU A 234 12.45 5.03 -6.65
CA GLU A 234 12.79 4.71 -8.05
C GLU A 234 12.55 3.23 -8.42
N LEU A 235 12.52 2.32 -7.43
CA LEU A 235 12.20 0.89 -7.62
C LEU A 235 10.71 0.63 -7.91
N GLY A 236 9.82 1.58 -7.58
CA GLY A 236 8.40 1.53 -7.95
C GLY A 236 7.60 0.45 -7.21
N TRP A 237 7.83 0.26 -5.92
CA TRP A 237 7.12 -0.73 -5.09
C TRP A 237 5.91 -0.20 -4.33
N ASN A 238 5.38 0.95 -4.76
CA ASN A 238 4.24 1.64 -4.16
C ASN A 238 2.87 1.04 -4.50
N GLY A 239 2.87 -0.17 -5.06
CA GLY A 239 1.69 -0.85 -5.58
C GLY A 239 1.53 -0.68 -7.10
N PRO A 240 0.35 -1.00 -7.62
CA PRO A 240 0.03 -0.77 -9.02
C PRO A 240 0.04 0.72 -9.41
N PRO A 241 -0.19 1.06 -10.70
CA PRO A 241 -0.20 2.44 -11.15
C PRO A 241 -1.11 3.34 -10.32
N TRP A 242 -0.49 4.12 -9.44
CA TRP A 242 -1.18 4.64 -8.25
C TRP A 242 -2.15 5.78 -8.55
N LEU A 243 -2.10 6.32 -9.76
CA LEU A 243 -3.03 7.34 -10.26
C LEU A 243 -4.31 6.76 -10.85
N GLN A 244 -4.45 5.43 -10.99
CA GLN A 244 -5.57 4.83 -11.68
C GLN A 244 -6.34 3.88 -10.78
N ARG A 245 -7.68 3.93 -10.83
CA ARG A 245 -8.51 2.90 -10.22
C ARG A 245 -8.47 1.65 -11.08
N MET A 246 -8.27 0.49 -10.45
CA MET A 246 -8.19 -0.79 -11.16
C MET A 246 -9.00 -1.87 -10.45
N VAL A 247 -9.61 -2.75 -11.23
CA VAL A 247 -10.44 -3.85 -10.72
C VAL A 247 -9.82 -5.18 -11.13
N PHE A 248 -9.43 -5.97 -10.14
CA PHE A 248 -8.98 -7.34 -10.31
C PHE A 248 -10.15 -8.29 -10.04
N GLU A 249 -10.44 -9.12 -11.03
CA GLU A 249 -11.49 -10.13 -10.97
C GLU A 249 -10.84 -11.52 -10.90
N PRO A 250 -11.58 -12.57 -10.50
CA PRO A 250 -11.06 -13.93 -10.44
C PRO A 250 -10.37 -14.41 -11.75
N ARG A 251 -10.85 -13.95 -12.91
CA ARG A 251 -10.25 -14.24 -14.22
C ARG A 251 -8.84 -13.63 -14.42
N HIS A 252 -8.48 -12.62 -13.64
CA HIS A 252 -7.15 -11.99 -13.69
C HIS A 252 -6.13 -12.72 -12.80
N LEU A 253 -6.57 -13.70 -12.00
CA LEU A 253 -5.70 -14.45 -11.09
C LEU A 253 -4.58 -15.13 -11.88
N THR A 254 -3.34 -14.68 -11.62
CA THR A 254 -2.14 -15.23 -12.23
C THR A 254 -0.97 -15.15 -11.26
N ILE A 255 0.05 -15.96 -11.49
CA ILE A 255 1.25 -15.95 -10.64
C ILE A 255 2.06 -14.68 -10.90
N GLY A 256 2.40 -13.99 -9.82
CA GLY A 256 3.06 -12.68 -9.86
C GLY A 256 2.12 -11.49 -9.85
N LEU A 257 0.80 -11.72 -9.80
CA LEU A 257 -0.17 -10.66 -9.59
C LEU A 257 0.02 -10.05 -8.20
N SER A 258 0.10 -8.71 -8.12
CA SER A 258 0.19 -7.94 -6.88
C SER A 258 -0.89 -6.87 -6.88
N PRO A 259 -2.09 -7.14 -6.33
CA PRO A 259 -3.21 -6.18 -6.37
C PRO A 259 -3.06 -4.97 -5.43
N GLY A 260 -2.02 -4.93 -4.58
CA GLY A 260 -1.78 -3.86 -3.62
C GLY A 260 -0.55 -4.13 -2.76
N VAL A 261 -0.45 -3.41 -1.63
CA VAL A 261 0.67 -3.45 -0.69
C VAL A 261 0.15 -3.57 0.75
N ALA A 262 0.87 -4.30 1.59
CA ALA A 262 0.55 -4.64 2.98
C ALA A 262 0.13 -3.47 3.88
N SER A 263 0.67 -2.27 3.67
CA SER A 263 0.41 -1.09 4.49
C SER A 263 -0.88 -0.36 4.13
N ASN A 264 -1.57 -0.76 3.06
CA ASN A 264 -2.76 -0.09 2.58
C ASN A 264 -3.77 -1.06 1.96
N MET A 265 -4.49 -1.74 2.84
CA MET A 265 -5.48 -2.74 2.43
C MET A 265 -6.64 -2.81 3.41
N ALA A 266 -7.83 -3.10 2.89
CA ALA A 266 -9.02 -3.37 3.66
C ALA A 266 -9.77 -4.56 3.07
N PHE A 267 -10.51 -5.26 3.93
CA PHE A 267 -11.23 -6.47 3.57
C PHE A 267 -12.63 -6.44 4.17
N ARG A 268 -13.60 -7.07 3.50
CA ARG A 268 -14.82 -7.49 4.19
C ARG A 268 -14.44 -8.47 5.29
N ARG A 269 -14.79 -8.17 6.53
CA ARG A 269 -14.43 -8.99 7.71
C ARG A 269 -14.87 -10.44 7.53
N THR A 270 -16.10 -10.63 7.06
CA THR A 270 -16.71 -11.96 6.85
C THR A 270 -15.97 -12.77 5.80
N LEU A 271 -15.53 -12.13 4.70
CA LEU A 271 -14.74 -12.79 3.67
C LEU A 271 -13.35 -13.16 4.17
N LEU A 272 -12.66 -12.22 4.82
CA LEU A 272 -11.32 -12.46 5.35
C LEU A 272 -11.32 -13.60 6.38
N SER A 273 -12.35 -13.64 7.23
CA SER A 273 -12.55 -14.74 8.19
C SER A 273 -12.81 -16.08 7.48
N ARG A 274 -13.62 -16.07 6.41
CA ARG A 274 -13.93 -17.28 5.62
C ARG A 274 -12.71 -17.86 4.91
N ILE A 275 -11.74 -17.02 4.54
CA ILE A 275 -10.46 -17.49 3.98
C ILE A 275 -9.40 -17.71 5.07
N GLU A 276 -9.78 -17.70 6.35
CA GLU A 276 -8.90 -17.97 7.51
C GLU A 276 -7.81 -16.91 7.75
N GLY A 277 -8.07 -15.66 7.38
CA GLY A 277 -7.18 -14.54 7.67
C GLY A 277 -5.88 -14.57 6.87
N PHE A 278 -4.76 -14.21 7.51
CA PHE A 278 -3.41 -14.19 6.94
C PHE A 278 -2.64 -15.47 7.29
N ASP A 279 -1.75 -15.93 6.40
CA ASP A 279 -0.89 -17.09 6.70
C ASP A 279 0.10 -16.74 7.82
N PRO A 280 0.04 -17.40 9.00
CA PRO A 280 0.98 -17.15 10.10
C PRO A 280 2.43 -17.58 9.79
N LEU A 281 2.65 -18.30 8.68
CA LEU A 281 3.98 -18.68 8.17
C LEU A 281 4.61 -17.63 7.23
N LEU A 282 3.84 -16.63 6.83
CA LEU A 282 4.29 -15.52 6.00
C LEU A 282 4.37 -14.23 6.82
N GLY A 283 5.04 -13.23 6.24
CA GLY A 283 5.09 -11.87 6.79
C GLY A 283 6.25 -11.57 7.73
N PRO A 284 6.51 -10.27 8.00
CA PRO A 284 7.55 -9.84 8.93
C PRO A 284 7.41 -10.50 10.31
N GLY A 285 8.54 -10.90 10.90
CA GLY A 285 8.57 -11.68 12.15
C GLY A 285 8.61 -13.19 11.93
N THR A 286 8.49 -13.66 10.69
CA THR A 286 8.79 -15.04 10.27
C THR A 286 10.04 -15.07 9.39
N PRO A 287 10.71 -16.23 9.22
CA PRO A 287 11.81 -16.35 8.25
C PRO A 287 11.42 -15.96 6.82
N ALA A 288 10.16 -16.20 6.40
CA ALA A 288 9.66 -15.82 5.07
C ALA A 288 9.64 -14.30 4.83
N GLY A 289 9.50 -13.50 5.90
CA GLY A 289 9.76 -12.06 5.89
C GLY A 289 8.74 -11.17 5.15
N GLY A 290 7.75 -11.73 4.44
CA GLY A 290 6.75 -10.99 3.68
C GLY A 290 5.81 -11.91 2.89
N GLY A 291 4.97 -11.31 2.03
CA GLY A 291 4.10 -11.99 1.07
C GLY A 291 2.71 -12.39 1.61
N GLU A 292 2.45 -12.14 2.89
CA GLU A 292 1.19 -12.45 3.57
C GLU A 292 0.01 -11.61 3.05
N ASP A 293 0.28 -10.36 2.69
CA ASP A 293 -0.68 -9.42 2.12
C ASP A 293 -1.14 -9.88 0.73
N THR A 294 -0.17 -10.19 -0.13
CA THR A 294 -0.41 -10.67 -1.49
C THR A 294 -1.11 -12.02 -1.44
N ASP A 295 -0.70 -12.94 -0.56
CA ASP A 295 -1.40 -14.22 -0.35
C ASP A 295 -2.88 -14.01 -0.02
N ALA A 296 -3.21 -13.13 0.93
CA ALA A 296 -4.58 -12.85 1.32
C ALA A 296 -5.40 -12.24 0.15
N LEU A 297 -4.83 -11.28 -0.59
CA LEU A 297 -5.48 -10.67 -1.76
C LEU A 297 -5.72 -11.69 -2.89
N LEU A 298 -4.78 -12.60 -3.14
CA LEU A 298 -4.96 -13.67 -4.11
C LEU A 298 -6.02 -14.69 -3.66
N ARG A 299 -6.09 -14.99 -2.37
CA ARG A 299 -7.15 -15.84 -1.79
C ARG A 299 -8.54 -15.21 -1.87
N VAL A 300 -8.64 -13.89 -1.80
CA VAL A 300 -9.90 -13.16 -2.10
C VAL A 300 -10.37 -13.42 -3.53
N LEU A 301 -9.46 -13.34 -4.51
CA LEU A 301 -9.77 -13.64 -5.91
C LEU A 301 -10.12 -15.13 -6.12
N GLN A 302 -9.40 -16.06 -5.47
CA GLN A 302 -9.72 -17.49 -5.49
C GLN A 302 -11.10 -17.78 -4.91
N ALA A 303 -11.54 -17.02 -3.90
CA ALA A 303 -12.87 -17.12 -3.31
C ALA A 303 -13.99 -16.49 -4.17
N GLY A 304 -13.66 -16.03 -5.39
CA GLY A 304 -14.62 -15.52 -6.36
C GLY A 304 -14.98 -14.03 -6.21
N ALA A 305 -14.34 -13.33 -5.27
CA ALA A 305 -14.57 -11.89 -5.05
C ALA A 305 -13.59 -11.03 -5.86
N LYS A 306 -13.93 -9.74 -6.02
CA LYS A 306 -13.04 -8.76 -6.66
C LYS A 306 -12.08 -8.13 -5.65
N VAL A 307 -10.93 -7.71 -6.14
CA VAL A 307 -10.02 -6.79 -5.44
C VAL A 307 -9.98 -5.47 -6.21
N VAL A 308 -10.19 -4.34 -5.53
CA VAL A 308 -10.12 -3.01 -6.15
C VAL A 308 -8.91 -2.27 -5.63
N PHE A 309 -8.08 -1.74 -6.52
CA PHE A 309 -7.11 -0.72 -6.18
C PHE A 309 -7.75 0.64 -6.41
N THR A 310 -7.85 1.48 -5.38
CA THR A 310 -8.44 2.81 -5.45
C THR A 310 -7.39 3.90 -5.19
N PRO A 311 -7.19 4.85 -6.12
CA PRO A 311 -6.16 5.87 -6.00
C PRO A 311 -6.45 6.88 -4.87
N GLU A 312 -7.70 7.00 -4.44
CA GLU A 312 -8.14 7.91 -3.38
C GLU A 312 -7.75 7.45 -1.97
N ALA A 313 -7.51 6.15 -1.75
CA ALA A 313 -7.14 5.63 -0.44
C ALA A 313 -5.64 5.77 -0.21
N ILE A 314 -5.16 6.97 0.11
CA ILE A 314 -3.72 7.25 0.25
C ILE A 314 -3.23 6.96 1.66
N VAL A 315 -2.09 6.28 1.77
CA VAL A 315 -1.23 6.31 2.96
C VAL A 315 0.14 6.85 2.60
N ARG A 316 0.77 7.58 3.50
CA ARG A 316 2.17 8.04 3.37
C ARG A 316 3.04 7.22 4.30
N LYS A 317 4.18 6.76 3.81
CA LYS A 317 5.08 5.90 4.58
C LYS A 317 6.49 6.47 4.61
N ARG A 318 7.19 6.27 5.72
CA ARG A 318 8.64 6.51 5.77
C ARG A 318 9.34 5.57 4.78
N HIS A 319 10.22 6.15 3.96
CA HIS A 319 11.16 5.36 3.18
C HIS A 319 12.44 5.09 3.99
N PRO A 320 13.13 3.97 3.72
CA PRO A 320 14.44 3.68 4.31
C PRO A 320 15.37 4.90 4.21
N ALA A 321 15.95 5.32 5.34
CA ALA A 321 16.64 6.62 5.43
C ALA A 321 17.98 6.61 4.70
N ASP A 322 18.66 5.47 4.62
CA ASP A 322 19.91 5.34 3.91
C ASP A 322 19.87 4.20 2.89
N PHE A 323 20.93 4.12 2.11
CA PHE A 323 21.04 3.16 1.01
C PHE A 323 21.15 1.71 1.49
N GLU A 324 21.74 1.48 2.67
CA GLU A 324 21.88 0.14 3.23
C GLU A 324 20.52 -0.38 3.70
N GLU A 325 19.76 0.44 4.43
CA GLU A 325 18.38 0.15 4.84
C GLU A 325 17.51 -0.11 3.60
N ALA A 326 17.63 0.72 2.56
CA ALA A 326 16.90 0.56 1.30
C ALA A 326 17.26 -0.75 0.58
N GLN A 327 18.55 -1.10 0.51
CA GLN A 327 19.01 -2.36 -0.09
C GLN A 327 18.52 -3.58 0.69
N ASN A 328 18.59 -3.54 2.02
CA ASN A 328 18.10 -4.61 2.87
C ASN A 328 16.60 -4.84 2.67
N ARG A 329 15.82 -3.74 2.61
CA ARG A 329 14.38 -3.82 2.31
C ARG A 329 14.12 -4.39 0.91
N ALA A 330 14.93 -4.00 -0.07
CA ALA A 330 14.85 -4.51 -1.44
C ALA A 330 15.12 -6.02 -1.55
N ILE A 331 16.14 -6.50 -0.86
CA ILE A 331 16.47 -7.93 -0.77
C ILE A 331 15.33 -8.69 -0.10
N GLN A 332 14.78 -8.17 1.00
CA GLN A 332 13.65 -8.78 1.70
C GLN A 332 12.42 -8.88 0.80
N ILE A 333 12.09 -7.84 0.03
CA ILE A 333 10.94 -7.87 -0.90
C ILE A 333 11.15 -8.96 -1.98
N ALA A 334 12.37 -9.06 -2.52
CA ALA A 334 12.70 -10.08 -3.52
C ALA A 334 12.60 -11.51 -2.96
N SER A 335 13.13 -11.77 -1.77
CA SER A 335 13.03 -13.08 -1.13
C SER A 335 11.59 -13.43 -0.74
N SER A 336 10.83 -12.47 -0.21
CA SER A 336 9.43 -12.66 0.19
C SER A 336 8.54 -13.08 -0.97
N ARG A 337 8.77 -12.54 -2.17
CA ARG A 337 8.01 -12.91 -3.39
C ARG A 337 8.17 -14.38 -3.73
N THR A 338 9.37 -14.93 -3.61
CA THR A 338 9.62 -16.35 -3.90
C THR A 338 9.23 -17.27 -2.74
N ALA A 339 9.29 -16.78 -1.49
CA ALA A 339 8.70 -17.46 -0.33
C ALA A 339 7.18 -17.64 -0.51
N LEU A 340 6.47 -16.59 -0.97
CA LEU A 340 5.05 -16.67 -1.31
C LEU A 340 4.77 -17.73 -2.39
N LEU A 341 5.59 -17.79 -3.45
CA LEU A 341 5.43 -18.83 -4.48
C LEU A 341 5.56 -20.24 -3.87
N ALA A 342 6.51 -20.44 -2.97
CA ALA A 342 6.67 -21.71 -2.26
C ALA A 342 5.45 -22.03 -1.38
N ALA A 343 4.90 -21.03 -0.69
CA ALA A 343 3.67 -21.19 0.09
C ALA A 343 2.47 -21.58 -0.77
N MET A 344 2.29 -20.92 -1.92
CA MET A 344 1.22 -21.24 -2.87
C MET A 344 1.36 -22.66 -3.42
N LEU A 345 2.59 -23.10 -3.75
CA LEU A 345 2.87 -24.46 -4.23
C LEU A 345 2.66 -25.52 -3.15
N HIS A 346 2.97 -25.19 -1.90
CA HIS A 346 2.77 -26.09 -0.76
C HIS A 346 1.27 -26.37 -0.55
N ARG A 347 0.42 -25.35 -0.68
CA ARG A 347 -1.04 -25.46 -0.56
C ARG A 347 -1.70 -26.11 -1.77
N GLU A 348 -1.32 -25.72 -2.98
CA GLU A 348 -1.96 -26.17 -4.23
C GLU A 348 -0.94 -26.76 -5.22
N ARG A 349 -0.73 -28.08 -5.15
CA ARG A 349 0.24 -28.82 -6.00
C ARG A 349 -0.03 -28.74 -7.50
N THR A 350 -1.23 -28.37 -7.94
CA THR A 350 -1.60 -28.29 -9.37
C THR A 350 -1.02 -27.08 -10.10
N ARG A 351 -0.41 -26.11 -9.39
CA ARG A 351 0.14 -24.87 -9.96
C ARG A 351 1.64 -24.89 -10.28
N LEU A 352 2.29 -26.07 -10.26
CA LEU A 352 3.75 -26.22 -10.43
C LEU A 352 4.33 -25.56 -11.70
N ARG A 353 3.71 -25.78 -12.87
CA ARG A 353 4.23 -25.30 -14.16
C ARG A 353 4.25 -23.77 -14.27
N PRO A 354 3.14 -23.03 -14.02
CA PRO A 354 3.18 -21.57 -14.07
C PRO A 354 4.08 -20.96 -12.97
N ALA A 355 4.21 -21.60 -11.80
CA ALA A 355 5.08 -21.11 -10.73
C ALA A 355 6.56 -21.24 -11.11
N LEU A 356 6.95 -22.35 -11.74
CA LEU A 356 8.30 -22.53 -12.28
C LEU A 356 8.61 -21.49 -13.38
N CYS A 357 7.68 -21.22 -14.29
CA CYS A 357 7.84 -20.17 -15.29
C CYS A 357 8.01 -18.78 -14.66
N HIS A 358 7.27 -18.46 -13.60
CA HIS A 358 7.40 -17.18 -12.91
C HIS A 358 8.72 -17.06 -12.14
N LEU A 359 9.14 -18.11 -11.44
CA LEU A 359 10.45 -18.17 -10.78
C LEU A 359 11.59 -17.97 -11.78
N LEU A 360 11.52 -18.60 -12.96
CA LEU A 360 12.51 -18.41 -14.02
C LEU A 360 12.54 -16.96 -14.54
N LYS A 361 11.39 -16.28 -14.68
CA LYS A 361 11.36 -14.86 -15.05
C LYS A 361 12.04 -13.97 -14.00
N GLN A 362 11.77 -14.20 -12.72
CA GLN A 362 12.42 -13.47 -11.63
C GLN A 362 13.93 -13.72 -11.60
N LEU A 363 14.36 -14.97 -11.78
CA LEU A 363 15.77 -15.32 -11.86
C LEU A 363 16.45 -14.67 -13.08
N CYS A 364 15.76 -14.46 -14.20
CA CYS A 364 16.30 -13.75 -15.36
C CYS A 364 16.36 -12.21 -15.21
N GLY A 365 16.08 -11.66 -14.02
CA GLY A 365 16.03 -10.21 -13.80
C GLY A 365 14.86 -9.51 -14.49
N GLN A 366 13.92 -10.27 -15.05
CA GLN A 366 12.64 -9.72 -15.51
C GLN A 366 11.76 -9.53 -14.28
N THR A 367 11.93 -8.39 -13.62
CA THR A 367 10.96 -7.96 -12.63
C THR A 367 9.62 -7.78 -13.34
N VAL A 368 8.60 -8.53 -12.92
CA VAL A 368 7.20 -8.13 -13.14
C VAL A 368 6.92 -6.99 -12.16
N SER A 369 7.69 -5.91 -12.25
CA SER A 369 7.26 -4.63 -11.68
C SER A 369 6.27 -4.04 -12.68
N PRO A 370 5.15 -3.44 -12.24
CA PRO A 370 4.42 -2.54 -13.10
C PRO A 370 5.41 -1.49 -13.66
N PRO A 371 5.21 -1.00 -14.89
CA PRO A 371 6.13 -0.02 -15.47
C PRO A 371 6.28 1.17 -14.52
N ALA A 372 7.49 1.34 -13.98
CA ALA A 372 7.86 2.45 -13.09
C ALA A 372 7.90 3.76 -13.90
N GLU A 373 6.72 4.28 -14.28
CA GLU A 373 6.52 5.59 -14.89
C GLU A 373 5.87 6.57 -13.90
N ASP A 374 5.65 6.12 -12.66
CA ASP A 374 4.61 6.70 -11.83
C ASP A 374 5.03 7.89 -10.96
N LEU A 375 6.30 8.30 -10.91
CA LEU A 375 6.71 9.60 -10.35
C LEU A 375 7.60 10.46 -11.26
N GLY A 376 8.01 9.96 -12.42
CA GLY A 376 8.93 10.69 -13.30
C GLY A 376 10.38 10.76 -12.79
N LEU A 377 10.71 10.02 -11.73
CA LEU A 377 12.07 9.82 -11.26
C LEU A 377 12.86 8.89 -12.22
N PRO A 378 14.20 9.07 -12.34
CA PRO A 378 15.03 8.19 -13.15
C PRO A 378 15.02 6.75 -12.60
N ARG A 379 14.94 5.74 -13.47
CA ARG A 379 14.90 4.33 -13.03
C ARG A 379 16.26 3.87 -12.51
N SER A 380 16.29 3.34 -11.30
CA SER A 380 17.39 2.53 -10.79
C SER A 380 17.01 1.05 -10.78
N SER A 381 18.03 0.18 -10.74
CA SER A 381 17.83 -1.26 -10.62
C SER A 381 18.65 -1.79 -9.46
N LEU A 382 18.06 -2.73 -8.70
CA LEU A 382 18.84 -3.55 -7.80
C LEU A 382 19.79 -4.42 -8.65
N PRO A 383 21.07 -4.62 -8.27
CA PRO A 383 21.96 -5.50 -9.02
C PRO A 383 21.32 -6.87 -9.25
N VAL A 384 21.29 -7.34 -10.51
CA VAL A 384 20.60 -8.58 -10.91
C VAL A 384 21.04 -9.78 -10.07
N VAL A 385 22.32 -9.85 -9.71
CA VAL A 385 22.87 -10.91 -8.86
C VAL A 385 22.25 -10.91 -7.45
N MET A 386 22.03 -9.72 -6.84
CA MET A 386 21.38 -9.62 -5.53
C MET A 386 19.91 -10.07 -5.61
N GLN A 387 19.20 -9.71 -6.67
CA GLN A 387 17.83 -10.17 -6.91
C GLN A 387 17.75 -11.69 -7.05
N MET A 388 18.68 -12.29 -7.81
CA MET A 388 18.76 -13.74 -8.00
C MET A 388 19.01 -14.46 -6.67
N LEU A 389 20.01 -14.04 -5.90
CA LEU A 389 20.34 -14.68 -4.61
C LEU A 389 19.18 -14.58 -3.61
N ALA A 390 18.55 -13.40 -3.50
CA ALA A 390 17.37 -13.21 -2.67
C ALA A 390 16.21 -14.13 -3.09
N SER A 391 15.98 -14.24 -4.41
CA SER A 391 14.92 -15.08 -4.98
C SER A 391 15.18 -16.59 -4.78
N LEU A 392 16.44 -17.02 -4.73
CA LEU A 392 16.79 -18.41 -4.40
C LEU A 392 16.60 -18.72 -2.91
N TYR A 393 16.75 -17.72 -2.04
CA TYR A 393 16.59 -17.88 -0.61
C TYR A 393 15.11 -18.02 -0.18
N GLY A 394 14.17 -17.34 -0.83
CA GLY A 394 12.76 -17.30 -0.41
C GLY A 394 12.09 -18.66 -0.15
N PRO A 395 12.22 -19.68 -1.03
CA PRO A 395 11.66 -21.00 -0.77
C PRO A 395 12.25 -21.69 0.46
N LEU A 396 13.56 -21.52 0.71
CA LEU A 396 14.21 -22.03 1.92
C LEU A 396 13.68 -21.31 3.16
N ALA A 397 13.49 -19.99 3.07
CA ALA A 397 12.92 -19.18 4.13
C ALA A 397 11.49 -19.61 4.50
N TYR A 398 10.67 -19.97 3.50
CA TYR A 398 9.34 -20.54 3.76
C TYR A 398 9.43 -21.92 4.46
N VAL A 399 10.35 -22.80 4.06
CA VAL A 399 10.58 -24.09 4.74
C VAL A 399 11.04 -23.89 6.18
N GLN A 400 11.91 -22.92 6.45
CA GLN A 400 12.30 -22.56 7.82
C GLN A 400 11.10 -22.08 8.64
N SER A 401 10.18 -21.33 8.03
CA SER A 401 8.94 -20.89 8.69
C SER A 401 8.06 -22.09 9.07
N LEU A 402 7.96 -23.10 8.21
CA LEU A 402 7.28 -24.37 8.52
C LEU A 402 7.92 -25.11 9.70
N TRP A 403 9.25 -25.19 9.74
CA TRP A 403 9.96 -25.84 10.84
C TRP A 403 9.82 -25.08 12.16
N ALA A 404 9.92 -23.76 12.12
CA ALA A 404 9.74 -22.91 13.31
C ALA A 404 8.33 -23.03 13.90
N ALA A 405 7.30 -23.11 13.04
CA ALA A 405 5.93 -23.33 13.50
C ALA A 405 5.76 -24.70 14.18
N ARG A 406 6.23 -25.78 13.56
CA ARG A 406 6.16 -27.13 14.15
C ARG A 406 6.90 -27.25 15.47
N ALA A 407 8.07 -26.62 15.58
CA ALA A 407 8.80 -26.60 16.83
C ALA A 407 7.97 -25.92 17.92
N SER A 408 7.39 -24.75 17.62
CA SER A 408 6.57 -23.98 18.57
C SER A 408 5.35 -24.76 19.05
N ASP A 409 4.64 -25.45 18.15
CA ASP A 409 3.45 -26.23 18.48
C ASP A 409 3.81 -27.41 19.41
N ALA A 410 4.97 -28.05 19.20
CA ALA A 410 5.45 -29.14 20.06
C ALA A 410 5.78 -28.67 21.49
N TRP A 411 6.33 -27.46 21.66
CA TRP A 411 6.58 -26.88 22.98
C TRP A 411 5.28 -26.59 23.76
N GLU A 412 4.20 -26.21 23.08
CA GLU A 412 2.91 -25.94 23.74
C GLU A 412 2.19 -27.20 24.20
N GLU A 413 2.31 -28.30 23.44
CA GLU A 413 1.75 -29.59 23.85
C GLU A 413 2.45 -30.13 25.11
N ASP A 414 3.77 -29.91 25.25
CA ASP A 414 4.55 -30.34 26.41
C ASP A 414 4.30 -29.48 27.67
N ASP A 415 4.04 -28.17 27.55
CA ASP A 415 3.71 -27.28 28.68
C ASP A 415 2.24 -27.40 29.14
N ALA A 416 1.37 -27.98 28.31
CA ALA A 416 -0.05 -28.21 28.62
C ALA A 416 -0.35 -29.59 29.25
N THR A 417 0.66 -30.46 29.37
CA THR A 417 0.61 -31.76 30.06
C THR A 417 1.30 -31.72 31.42
#